data_AF-A0A1X2LDF9-F1
#
_entry.id   AF-A0A1X2LDF9-F1
#
_cell.length_a   1.000
_cell.length_b   1.000
_cell.length_c   1.000
_cell.angle_alpha   90.00
_cell.angle_beta   90.00
_cell.angle_gamma   90.00
#
_symmetry.space_group_name_H-M   'P 1'
#
loop_
_entity.id
_entity.type
_entity.pdbx_description
1 polymer ?
#
loop_
_entity_poly.entity_id
_entity_poly.type
_entity_poly.pdbx_seq_one_letter_code
_entity_poly.pdbx_strand_id
1 'polypeptide(L)'
;MRIARQDEPVAAHEFRNDDRGYATWLATHRTGYVLNIAASHSPTEAKVHHAPCSHIAPRRGKSATGSYTKVCAVEVAELEQWAAEHTLPLPPPCGSCYRAQPARPAAAVRRHAKAPLPEGRARTEGPTTQCRAVQAWADDYLRYGAARPPWQHDLRNDLRTLLRKLKPSAGQILHATFVGDRPDDSDVENLLLYNIDAFKTAGANGIRFEQGTKVPPASDGADYPFYYRYELQPASAGFKRWHAVRELASFDWVELGAFPEDRRVAQVWLALKRNHTATVAPIPLRAGTPFAVTVTIRSPHTVGEPRPDLKMKNILDGVIASFQAHTDTAVLADVAARLATALPAPSTEIAHYLSDEQRAVLGTVPQLVRPHRPAGTWNPGDHWCLAGELLPAEPVDKCWAIRGQIVEISREVGSR
;
A
#
# COMPACT_ATOMS: atom_id res chain seq x y z
N MET A 1 -23.54 36.34 -9.71
CA MET A 1 -22.58 36.09 -10.79
C MET A 1 -21.18 36.49 -10.33
N ARG A 2 -20.39 35.51 -9.87
CA ARG A 2 -18.93 35.55 -9.78
C ARG A 2 -18.46 34.10 -9.81
N ILE A 3 -17.68 33.78 -10.84
CA ILE A 3 -17.08 32.47 -11.13
C ILE A 3 -15.96 32.26 -10.10
N ALA A 4 -16.06 31.23 -9.28
CA ALA A 4 -14.94 30.73 -8.49
C ALA A 4 -14.24 29.64 -9.31
N ARG A 5 -12.95 29.85 -9.58
CA ARG A 5 -12.10 28.92 -10.32
C ARG A 5 -11.75 27.72 -9.44
N GLN A 6 -11.72 26.55 -10.08
CA GLN A 6 -11.32 25.25 -9.56
C GLN A 6 -9.81 25.21 -9.34
N ASP A 7 -9.34 24.72 -8.18
CA ASP A 7 -7.94 24.36 -7.94
C ASP A 7 -7.87 22.83 -7.77
N GLU A 8 -7.55 22.13 -8.86
CA GLU A 8 -7.10 20.73 -8.86
C GLU A 8 -5.68 20.64 -8.27
N PRO A 9 -5.29 19.55 -7.57
CA PRO A 9 -3.89 19.29 -7.28
C PRO A 9 -3.17 18.90 -8.59
N VAL A 10 -2.43 19.86 -9.14
CA VAL A 10 -1.71 19.72 -10.40
C VAL A 10 -0.47 18.86 -10.17
N ALA A 11 -0.46 17.65 -10.75
CA ALA A 11 0.73 16.81 -10.86
C ALA A 11 1.94 17.59 -11.38
N ALA A 12 3.15 17.17 -11.02
CA ALA A 12 4.39 17.82 -11.45
C ALA A 12 4.42 18.05 -12.98
N HIS A 13 4.58 19.30 -13.39
CA HIS A 13 4.47 19.74 -14.78
C HIS A 13 5.83 20.08 -15.38
N GLU A 14 6.13 19.53 -16.56
CA GLU A 14 7.39 19.81 -17.28
C GLU A 14 7.24 21.00 -18.22
N PHE A 15 8.12 21.99 -18.05
CA PHE A 15 8.35 23.02 -19.07
C PHE A 15 9.66 22.74 -19.82
N ARG A 16 9.55 22.59 -21.14
CA ARG A 16 10.66 22.37 -22.08
C ARG A 16 10.47 23.30 -23.28
N ASN A 17 11.48 24.12 -23.58
CA ASN A 17 11.39 25.19 -24.59
C ASN A 17 10.17 26.12 -24.44
N ASP A 18 9.63 26.23 -23.22
CA ASP A 18 8.48 27.07 -22.87
C ASP A 18 8.82 28.02 -21.71
N ASP A 19 9.65 29.02 -22.01
CA ASP A 19 10.05 30.02 -21.03
C ASP A 19 8.87 30.89 -20.56
N ARG A 20 7.85 31.05 -21.41
CA ARG A 20 6.67 31.87 -21.10
C ARG A 20 5.75 31.15 -20.12
N GLY A 21 5.47 29.86 -20.35
CA GLY A 21 4.71 29.02 -19.43
C GLY A 21 5.43 28.87 -18.10
N TYR A 22 6.72 28.59 -18.12
CA TYR A 22 7.54 28.50 -16.91
C TYR A 22 7.57 29.82 -16.11
N ALA A 23 7.76 30.98 -16.76
CA ALA A 23 7.72 32.28 -16.09
C ALA A 23 6.33 32.58 -15.49
N THR A 24 5.26 32.17 -16.18
CA THR A 24 3.88 32.31 -15.68
C THR A 24 3.68 31.45 -14.44
N TRP A 25 4.14 30.21 -14.46
CA TRP A 25 4.03 29.28 -13.33
C TRP A 25 4.77 29.79 -12.08
N LEU A 26 6.00 30.31 -12.23
CA LEU A 26 6.76 30.91 -11.13
C LEU A 26 6.05 32.12 -10.50
N ALA A 27 5.32 32.90 -11.31
CA ALA A 27 4.59 34.07 -10.84
C ALA A 27 3.34 33.67 -10.02
N THR A 28 2.67 32.57 -10.38
CA THR A 28 1.43 32.11 -9.73
C THR A 28 1.67 31.12 -8.60
N HIS A 29 2.82 30.43 -8.53
CA HIS A 29 3.12 29.39 -7.53
C HIS A 29 4.32 29.75 -6.65
N ARG A 30 4.22 30.86 -5.90
CA ARG A 30 5.34 31.40 -5.09
C ARG A 30 5.82 30.50 -3.96
N THR A 31 5.00 29.54 -3.54
CA THR A 31 5.34 28.52 -2.53
C THR A 31 5.77 27.19 -3.13
N GLY A 32 5.67 27.03 -4.45
CA GLY A 32 5.95 25.78 -5.14
C GLY A 32 7.44 25.47 -5.28
N TYR A 33 7.70 24.32 -5.89
CA TYR A 33 9.02 23.72 -6.07
C TYR A 33 9.32 23.51 -7.55
N VAL A 34 10.59 23.63 -7.91
CA VAL A 34 11.09 23.42 -9.26
C VAL A 34 12.31 22.52 -9.21
N LEU A 35 12.21 21.34 -9.81
CA LEU A 35 13.37 20.54 -10.18
C LEU A 35 13.94 21.10 -11.49
N ASN A 36 15.16 21.63 -11.40
CA ASN A 36 15.94 22.03 -12.55
C ASN A 36 16.86 20.88 -12.96
N ILE A 37 16.65 20.30 -14.15
CA ILE A 37 17.40 19.16 -14.66
C ILE A 37 17.81 19.39 -16.11
N ALA A 38 18.92 18.80 -16.58
CA ALA A 38 19.34 18.93 -17.98
C ALA A 38 18.22 18.43 -18.93
N ALA A 39 18.11 18.98 -20.14
CA ALA A 39 17.09 18.57 -21.12
C ALA A 39 17.18 17.07 -21.51
N SER A 40 18.35 16.45 -21.34
CA SER A 40 18.60 15.01 -21.48
C SER A 40 18.16 14.17 -20.26
N HIS A 41 17.60 14.81 -19.23
CA HIS A 41 17.29 14.24 -17.92
C HIS A 41 18.52 13.65 -17.19
N SER A 42 19.71 14.15 -17.51
CA SER A 42 20.92 13.81 -16.75
C SER A 42 20.86 14.43 -15.34
N PRO A 43 21.05 13.63 -14.27
CA PRO A 43 20.95 14.11 -12.89
C PRO A 43 22.20 14.83 -12.37
N THR A 44 23.31 14.84 -13.12
CA THR A 44 24.64 15.29 -12.66
C THR A 44 24.65 16.71 -12.07
N GLU A 45 23.90 17.63 -12.65
CA GLU A 45 23.79 19.03 -12.19
C GLU A 45 22.39 19.39 -11.67
N ALA A 46 21.53 18.39 -11.47
CA ALA A 46 20.14 18.63 -11.11
C ALA A 46 20.01 19.15 -9.66
N LYS A 47 19.06 20.05 -9.44
CA LYS A 47 18.75 20.63 -8.12
C LYS A 47 17.27 20.93 -7.97
N VAL A 48 16.75 20.76 -6.75
CA VAL A 48 15.41 21.25 -6.38
C VAL A 48 15.50 22.67 -5.83
N HIS A 49 14.63 23.54 -6.30
CA HIS A 49 14.55 24.95 -5.91
C HIS A 49 13.15 25.27 -5.40
N HIS A 50 13.02 26.25 -4.52
CA HIS A 50 11.74 26.94 -4.35
C HIS A 50 11.50 27.89 -5.53
N ALA A 51 10.25 28.07 -5.93
CA ALA A 51 9.88 28.94 -7.05
C ALA A 51 10.50 30.36 -6.99
N PRO A 52 10.64 31.03 -5.82
CA PRO A 52 11.27 32.36 -5.75
C PRO A 52 12.81 32.36 -5.88
N CYS A 53 13.45 31.21 -6.07
CA CYS A 53 14.91 31.12 -6.07
C CYS A 53 15.52 31.87 -7.27
N SER A 54 16.42 32.82 -6.97
CA SER A 54 17.10 33.64 -7.99
C SER A 54 17.97 32.84 -8.97
N HIS A 55 18.38 31.62 -8.62
CA HIS A 55 19.17 30.74 -9.49
C HIS A 55 18.37 30.20 -10.68
N ILE A 56 17.03 30.14 -10.58
CA ILE A 56 16.14 29.60 -11.61
C ILE A 56 15.25 30.66 -12.25
N ALA A 57 15.42 31.93 -11.85
CA ALA A 57 14.67 33.05 -12.38
C ALA A 57 15.02 33.28 -13.87
N PRO A 58 14.02 33.51 -14.75
CA PRO A 58 14.25 33.83 -16.15
C PRO A 58 15.19 35.04 -16.32
N ARG A 59 16.18 34.94 -17.22
CA ARG A 59 17.13 36.02 -17.51
C ARG A 59 16.90 36.55 -18.92
N ARG A 60 16.95 37.88 -19.07
CA ARG A 60 16.73 38.53 -20.36
C ARG A 60 17.73 38.02 -21.41
N GLY A 61 17.23 37.51 -22.53
CA GLY A 61 18.04 37.01 -23.65
C GLY A 61 18.66 35.61 -23.45
N LYS A 62 18.31 34.88 -22.38
CA LYS A 62 18.74 33.49 -22.17
C LYS A 62 17.54 32.60 -21.86
N SER A 63 17.41 31.49 -22.57
CA SER A 63 16.33 30.54 -22.32
C SER A 63 16.54 29.81 -21.00
N ALA A 64 15.50 29.75 -20.18
CA ALA A 64 15.51 29.01 -18.91
C ALA A 64 15.21 27.53 -19.14
N THR A 65 14.42 27.21 -20.16
CA THR A 65 13.89 25.87 -20.49
C THR A 65 14.54 25.25 -21.75
N GLY A 66 15.59 25.88 -22.29
CA GLY A 66 16.29 25.41 -23.49
C GLY A 66 17.29 24.29 -23.19
N SER A 67 18.34 24.57 -22.41
CA SER A 67 19.32 23.54 -21.99
C SER A 67 18.87 22.70 -20.80
N TYR A 68 17.78 23.09 -20.16
CA TYR A 68 17.23 22.47 -18.95
C TYR A 68 15.73 22.23 -19.09
N THR A 69 15.24 21.11 -18.59
CA THR A 69 13.82 20.89 -18.32
C THR A 69 13.50 21.38 -16.91
N LYS A 70 12.38 22.10 -16.75
CA LYS A 70 11.89 22.57 -15.45
C LYS A 70 10.68 21.77 -15.06
N VAL A 71 10.82 20.91 -14.06
CA VAL A 71 9.69 20.17 -13.51
C VAL A 71 9.17 20.95 -12.32
N CYS A 72 7.92 21.42 -12.41
CA CYS A 72 7.35 22.35 -11.45
C CYS A 72 6.18 21.69 -10.73
N ALA A 73 6.15 21.80 -9.41
CA ALA A 73 5.11 21.18 -8.59
C ALA A 73 4.77 22.04 -7.37
N VAL A 74 3.58 21.89 -6.82
CA VAL A 74 3.18 22.66 -5.62
C VAL A 74 3.73 22.02 -4.35
N GLU A 75 3.92 20.70 -4.37
CA GLU A 75 4.48 19.92 -3.27
C GLU A 75 5.76 19.16 -3.68
N VAL A 76 6.69 18.94 -2.75
CA VAL A 76 7.95 18.21 -3.04
C VAL A 76 7.68 16.75 -3.43
N ALA A 77 6.67 16.13 -2.84
CA ALA A 77 6.28 14.74 -3.11
C ALA A 77 5.96 14.50 -4.59
N GLU A 78 5.43 15.52 -5.28
CA GLU A 78 5.12 15.46 -6.71
C GLU A 78 6.42 15.45 -7.56
N LEU A 79 7.47 16.15 -7.12
CA LEU A 79 8.80 16.07 -7.75
C LEU A 79 9.48 14.73 -7.45
N GLU A 80 9.31 14.18 -6.25
CA GLU A 80 9.82 12.85 -5.88
C GLU A 80 9.20 11.77 -6.76
N GLN A 81 7.89 11.86 -6.98
CA GLN A 81 7.17 10.97 -7.88
C GLN A 81 7.66 11.12 -9.33
N TRP A 82 7.78 12.35 -9.84
CA TRP A 82 8.29 12.58 -11.20
C TRP A 82 9.71 12.02 -11.39
N ALA A 83 10.59 12.19 -10.39
CA ALA A 83 11.96 11.66 -10.44
C ALA A 83 11.96 10.12 -10.46
N ALA A 84 11.12 9.48 -9.63
CA ALA A 84 10.98 8.03 -9.61
C ALA A 84 10.47 7.46 -10.95
N GLU A 85 9.51 8.13 -11.60
CA GLU A 85 8.98 7.75 -12.91
C GLU A 85 10.06 7.79 -14.01
N HIS A 86 11.05 8.67 -13.87
CA HIS A 86 12.20 8.77 -14.77
C HIS A 86 13.39 7.91 -14.34
N THR A 87 13.24 7.04 -13.34
CA THR A 87 14.31 6.22 -12.76
C THR A 87 15.49 7.08 -12.25
N LEU A 88 15.18 8.25 -11.69
CA LEU A 88 16.14 9.19 -11.11
C LEU A 88 15.90 9.33 -9.60
N PRO A 89 16.95 9.42 -8.78
CA PRO A 89 16.79 9.89 -7.41
C PRO A 89 16.43 11.39 -7.42
N LEU A 90 15.60 11.85 -6.49
CA LEU A 90 15.36 13.29 -6.35
C LEU A 90 16.67 13.98 -5.91
N PRO A 91 17.17 14.97 -6.66
CA PRO A 91 18.43 15.61 -6.33
C PRO A 91 18.29 16.52 -5.11
N PRO A 92 19.39 16.81 -4.40
CA PRO A 92 19.36 17.65 -3.21
C PRO A 92 18.84 19.07 -3.51
N PRO A 93 18.24 19.74 -2.51
CA PRO A 93 17.81 21.12 -2.68
C PRO A 93 19.00 22.05 -2.90
N CYS A 94 18.75 23.16 -3.60
CA CYS A 94 19.70 24.25 -3.76
C CYS A 94 20.12 24.79 -2.38
N GLY A 95 21.42 25.02 -2.19
CA GLY A 95 21.97 25.48 -0.90
C GLY A 95 21.36 26.80 -0.39
N SER A 96 20.98 27.71 -1.29
CA SER A 96 20.27 28.95 -0.93
C SER A 96 18.80 28.73 -0.58
N CYS A 97 18.15 27.72 -1.17
CA CYS A 97 16.76 27.35 -0.85
C CYS A 97 16.69 26.64 0.51
N TYR A 98 17.64 25.75 0.78
CA TYR A 98 17.72 25.01 2.04
C TYR A 98 17.89 25.92 3.26
N ARG A 99 18.66 27.03 3.14
CA ARG A 99 18.90 27.98 4.23
C ARG A 99 17.74 28.96 4.50
N ALA A 100 16.74 29.03 3.62
CA ALA A 100 15.71 30.08 3.64
C ALA A 100 14.36 29.65 4.27
N GLN A 101 14.24 28.44 4.82
CA GLN A 101 12.97 27.97 5.41
C GLN A 101 12.72 28.57 6.81
N PRO A 102 11.61 29.29 7.05
CA PRO A 102 11.19 29.69 8.39
C PRO A 102 10.65 28.49 9.16
N ALA A 103 11.09 28.31 10.40
CA ALA A 103 10.62 27.24 11.28
C ALA A 103 9.09 27.34 11.51
N ARG A 104 8.34 26.28 11.17
CA ARG A 104 6.90 26.17 11.53
C ARG A 104 6.76 26.08 13.06
N PRO A 105 5.76 26.75 13.67
CA PRO A 105 5.48 26.61 15.10
C PRO A 105 4.97 25.20 15.38
N ALA A 106 5.59 24.56 16.36
CA ALA A 106 5.28 23.20 16.78
C ALA A 106 3.92 23.17 17.50
N ALA A 107 2.93 22.53 16.88
CA ALA A 107 1.88 21.88 17.68
C ALA A 107 2.58 20.81 18.52
N ALA A 108 2.40 20.87 19.83
CA ALA A 108 3.09 20.05 20.81
C ALA A 108 2.69 18.57 20.69
N VAL A 109 3.27 17.89 19.70
CA VAL A 109 3.57 16.47 19.82
C VAL A 109 4.71 16.41 20.84
N ARG A 110 4.48 15.75 21.98
CA ARG A 110 5.58 15.29 22.82
C ARG A 110 6.43 14.34 21.97
N ARG A 111 7.37 14.91 21.23
CA ARG A 111 8.48 14.19 20.62
C ARG A 111 9.28 13.64 21.79
N HIS A 112 9.09 12.37 22.09
CA HIS A 112 10.23 11.61 22.59
C HIS A 112 11.34 11.86 21.57
N ALA A 113 12.42 12.51 22.00
CA ALA A 113 13.59 12.69 21.17
C ALA A 113 13.94 11.31 20.60
N LYS A 114 13.85 11.15 19.28
CA LYS A 114 14.41 9.95 18.63
C LYS A 114 15.89 9.97 18.99
N ALA A 115 16.30 9.02 19.81
CA ALA A 115 17.70 8.64 19.94
C ALA A 115 18.29 8.50 18.53
N PRO A 116 19.59 8.79 18.32
CA PRO A 116 20.23 8.54 17.04
C PRO A 116 19.89 7.13 16.57
N LEU A 117 19.48 7.00 15.30
CA LEU A 117 19.15 5.71 14.69
C LEU A 117 20.34 4.77 14.96
N PRO A 118 20.11 3.56 15.51
CA PRO A 118 21.21 2.64 15.75
C PRO A 118 21.81 2.21 14.40
N GLU A 119 22.97 1.56 14.43
CA GLU A 119 23.90 1.28 13.31
C GLU A 119 23.31 0.52 12.09
N GLY A 120 22.00 0.28 12.04
CA GLY A 120 21.32 -0.51 11.01
C GLY A 120 21.39 -1.99 11.32
N ARG A 121 21.15 -2.37 12.58
CA ARG A 121 21.28 -3.75 13.03
C ARG A 121 20.01 -4.52 12.69
N ALA A 122 20.23 -5.75 12.26
CA ALA A 122 19.20 -6.74 12.13
C ALA A 122 19.74 -8.09 12.58
N ARG A 123 18.85 -8.93 13.07
CA ARG A 123 19.16 -10.30 13.48
C ARG A 123 18.09 -11.22 12.93
N THR A 124 18.50 -12.35 12.39
CA THR A 124 17.58 -13.42 11.97
C THR A 124 17.88 -14.70 12.74
N GLU A 125 16.83 -15.47 13.02
CA GLU A 125 16.94 -16.74 13.73
C GLU A 125 15.98 -17.78 13.15
N GLY A 126 16.36 -19.05 13.30
CA GLY A 126 15.54 -20.19 12.91
C GLY A 126 15.43 -20.40 11.38
N PRO A 127 14.70 -21.43 10.92
CA PRO A 127 14.13 -22.47 11.76
C PRO A 127 15.23 -23.42 12.27
N THR A 128 15.14 -23.84 13.54
CA THR A 128 16.01 -24.85 14.17
C THR A 128 15.19 -26.06 14.60
N THR A 129 15.84 -27.11 15.13
CA THR A 129 15.15 -28.25 15.74
C THR A 129 14.29 -27.85 16.95
N GLN A 130 14.70 -26.81 17.68
CA GLN A 130 14.03 -26.31 18.87
C GLN A 130 12.98 -25.22 18.57
N CYS A 131 13.18 -24.43 17.51
CA CYS A 131 12.25 -23.37 17.11
C CYS A 131 11.89 -23.52 15.63
N ARG A 132 10.66 -23.98 15.36
CA ARG A 132 10.13 -24.18 14.00
C ARG A 132 9.61 -22.90 13.34
N ALA A 133 10.10 -21.75 13.78
CA ALA A 133 9.75 -20.45 13.25
C ALA A 133 10.99 -19.74 12.69
N VAL A 134 10.81 -18.94 11.66
CA VAL A 134 11.76 -17.91 11.25
C VAL A 134 11.42 -16.64 12.00
N GLN A 135 12.42 -16.02 12.61
CA GLN A 135 12.26 -14.81 13.39
C GLN A 135 13.27 -13.78 12.91
N ALA A 136 12.90 -12.51 12.98
CA ALA A 136 13.84 -11.43 12.79
C ALA A 136 13.54 -10.24 13.69
N TRP A 137 14.60 -9.57 14.12
CA TRP A 137 14.57 -8.32 14.85
C TRP A 137 15.32 -7.27 14.04
N ALA A 138 14.85 -6.02 14.06
CA ALA A 138 15.44 -4.96 13.27
C ALA A 138 15.29 -3.59 13.94
N ASP A 139 16.27 -2.71 13.69
CA ASP A 139 16.26 -1.31 14.13
C ASP A 139 15.27 -0.44 13.32
N ASP A 140 14.85 -0.89 12.13
CA ASP A 140 13.83 -0.25 11.29
C ASP A 140 13.00 -1.32 10.54
N TYR A 141 11.79 -0.97 10.10
CA TYR A 141 11.00 -1.87 9.26
C TYR A 141 11.59 -1.98 7.85
N LEU A 142 11.35 -3.12 7.17
CA LEU A 142 11.80 -3.34 5.80
C LEU A 142 11.04 -2.41 4.86
N ARG A 143 11.76 -1.44 4.28
CA ARG A 143 11.20 -0.46 3.34
C ARG A 143 10.90 -1.11 1.99
N TYR A 144 10.02 -0.48 1.22
CA TYR A 144 9.76 -0.88 -0.16
C TYR A 144 10.81 -0.29 -1.13
N GLY A 145 11.06 -0.99 -2.23
CA GLY A 145 11.82 -0.44 -3.37
C GLY A 145 13.34 -0.31 -3.19
N ALA A 146 13.95 0.52 -4.04
CA ALA A 146 15.40 0.70 -4.16
C ALA A 146 16.02 1.60 -3.07
N ALA A 147 15.20 2.26 -2.25
CA ALA A 147 15.64 3.11 -1.14
C ALA A 147 16.02 2.33 0.14
N ARG A 148 16.15 1.00 0.05
CA ARG A 148 16.57 0.16 1.18
C ARG A 148 18.06 0.37 1.44
N PRO A 149 18.47 0.65 2.70
CA PRO A 149 19.89 0.63 3.05
C PRO A 149 20.45 -0.80 2.93
N PRO A 150 21.77 -0.97 2.74
CA PRO A 150 22.40 -2.28 2.54
C PRO A 150 22.00 -3.35 3.57
N TRP A 151 21.98 -3.00 4.86
CA TRP A 151 21.60 -3.94 5.92
C TRP A 151 20.16 -4.47 5.80
N GLN A 152 19.23 -3.70 5.21
CA GLN A 152 17.87 -4.18 4.93
C GLN A 152 17.83 -5.13 3.72
N HIS A 153 18.74 -4.97 2.76
CA HIS A 153 18.91 -5.96 1.71
C HIS A 153 19.41 -7.29 2.28
N ASP A 154 20.35 -7.24 3.21
CA ASP A 154 20.89 -8.43 3.90
C ASP A 154 19.80 -9.11 4.73
N LEU A 155 19.10 -8.37 5.59
CA LEU A 155 17.96 -8.87 6.35
C LEU A 155 16.91 -9.53 5.44
N ARG A 156 16.54 -8.87 4.33
CA ARG A 156 15.59 -9.42 3.37
C ARG A 156 16.10 -10.73 2.76
N ASN A 157 17.38 -10.80 2.39
CA ASN A 157 17.98 -11.99 1.79
C ASN A 157 18.06 -13.15 2.79
N ASP A 158 18.37 -12.86 4.05
CA ASP A 158 18.37 -13.84 5.14
C ASP A 158 16.96 -14.39 5.36
N LEU A 159 15.96 -13.52 5.53
CA LEU A 159 14.56 -13.92 5.65
C LEU A 159 14.14 -14.79 4.47
N ARG A 160 14.44 -14.40 3.22
CA ARG A 160 14.15 -15.21 2.03
C ARG A 160 14.79 -16.59 2.11
N THR A 161 16.04 -16.68 2.56
CA THR A 161 16.78 -17.93 2.68
C THR A 161 16.18 -18.84 3.75
N LEU A 162 15.83 -18.30 4.91
CA LEU A 162 15.25 -19.05 6.02
C LEU A 162 13.80 -19.48 5.72
N LEU A 163 13.01 -18.61 5.09
CA LEU A 163 11.62 -18.90 4.71
C LEU A 163 11.50 -20.07 3.73
N ARG A 164 12.46 -20.24 2.82
CA ARG A 164 12.50 -21.41 1.91
C ARG A 164 12.67 -22.74 2.65
N LYS A 165 13.12 -22.73 3.89
CA LYS A 165 13.26 -23.93 4.73
C LYS A 165 11.92 -24.33 5.38
N LEU A 166 10.94 -23.43 5.44
CA LEU A 166 9.60 -23.75 5.93
C LEU A 166 8.82 -24.51 4.86
N LYS A 167 8.52 -25.78 5.15
CA LYS A 167 7.74 -26.66 4.27
C LYS A 167 6.46 -27.09 5.00
N PRO A 168 5.28 -26.56 4.62
CA PRO A 168 4.03 -26.91 5.27
C PRO A 168 3.67 -28.38 4.99
N SER A 169 3.23 -29.09 6.03
CA SER A 169 2.52 -30.36 5.86
C SER A 169 1.06 -30.11 5.45
N ALA A 170 0.33 -31.15 5.03
CA ALA A 170 -1.10 -31.05 4.79
C ALA A 170 -1.83 -30.46 6.03
N GLY A 171 -2.69 -29.47 5.79
CA GLY A 171 -3.42 -28.76 6.85
C GLY A 171 -2.61 -27.72 7.64
N GLN A 172 -1.32 -27.53 7.33
CA GLN A 172 -0.54 -26.42 7.87
C GLN A 172 -0.48 -25.26 6.88
N ILE A 173 -0.53 -24.04 7.40
CA ILE A 173 -0.40 -22.79 6.65
C ILE A 173 0.73 -21.94 7.20
N LEU A 174 1.18 -20.94 6.42
CA LEU A 174 2.08 -19.92 6.92
C LEU A 174 1.31 -18.91 7.78
N HIS A 175 1.77 -18.67 9.00
CA HIS A 175 1.34 -17.56 9.84
C HIS A 175 2.48 -16.56 10.01
N ALA A 176 2.29 -15.35 9.50
CA ALA A 176 3.22 -14.22 9.59
C ALA A 176 2.77 -13.20 10.65
N THR A 177 3.68 -12.71 11.47
CA THR A 177 3.38 -11.68 12.49
C THR A 177 4.39 -10.55 12.42
N PHE A 178 3.91 -9.31 12.37
CA PHE A 178 4.73 -8.10 12.43
C PHE A 178 4.47 -7.36 13.72
N VAL A 179 5.53 -6.88 14.36
CA VAL A 179 5.44 -6.02 15.53
C VAL A 179 6.34 -4.82 15.34
N GLY A 180 5.82 -3.64 15.69
CA GLY A 180 6.51 -2.36 15.60
C GLY A 180 5.57 -1.26 15.17
N ASP A 181 6.00 -0.02 15.34
CA ASP A 181 5.26 1.17 14.92
C ASP A 181 5.29 1.28 13.40
N ARG A 182 4.14 1.07 12.76
CA ARG A 182 3.98 1.21 11.31
C ARG A 182 3.76 2.67 10.92
N PRO A 183 4.21 3.12 9.75
CA PRO A 183 3.73 4.38 9.17
C PRO A 183 2.21 4.34 8.99
N ASP A 184 1.55 5.50 9.12
CA ASP A 184 0.09 5.61 9.17
C ASP A 184 -0.61 4.99 7.94
N ASP A 185 0.00 5.13 6.76
CA ASP A 185 -0.49 4.62 5.46
C ASP A 185 0.18 3.30 5.02
N SER A 186 0.81 2.55 5.94
CA SER A 186 1.40 1.26 5.61
C SER A 186 0.53 0.09 6.05
N ASP A 187 0.36 -0.84 5.12
CA ASP A 187 -0.38 -2.08 5.33
C ASP A 187 0.49 -3.17 5.96
N VAL A 188 -0.12 -4.00 6.79
CA VAL A 188 0.59 -5.04 7.54
C VAL A 188 1.17 -6.10 6.59
N GLU A 189 0.43 -6.48 5.55
CA GLU A 189 0.87 -7.43 4.55
C GLU A 189 2.00 -6.88 3.66
N ASN A 190 2.06 -5.57 3.44
CA ASN A 190 3.18 -4.93 2.73
C ASN A 190 4.49 -5.11 3.51
N LEU A 191 4.45 -4.88 4.82
CA LEU A 191 5.59 -5.04 5.72
C LEU A 191 5.98 -6.52 5.90
N LEU A 192 5.01 -7.44 5.91
CA LEU A 192 5.26 -8.87 6.18
C LEU A 192 5.54 -9.73 4.97
N LEU A 193 4.94 -9.43 3.83
CA LEU A 193 4.88 -10.35 2.69
C LEU A 193 5.49 -9.70 1.45
N TYR A 194 4.94 -8.57 0.99
CA TYR A 194 5.34 -7.99 -0.30
C TYR A 194 6.79 -7.50 -0.31
N ASN A 195 7.25 -6.90 0.79
CA ASN A 195 8.62 -6.41 0.87
C ASN A 195 9.67 -7.53 0.89
N ILE A 196 9.29 -8.78 1.15
CA ILE A 196 10.20 -9.94 1.31
C ILE A 196 10.17 -10.88 0.12
N ASP A 197 8.97 -11.24 -0.37
CA ASP A 197 8.75 -12.08 -1.57
C ASP A 197 9.46 -13.47 -1.49
N ALA A 198 9.03 -14.34 -0.57
CA ALA A 198 9.67 -15.66 -0.39
C ALA A 198 8.70 -16.83 -0.14
N PHE A 199 7.41 -16.63 -0.44
CA PHE A 199 6.35 -17.43 0.17
C PHE A 199 5.78 -18.52 -0.72
N LYS A 200 6.37 -18.75 -1.91
CA LYS A 200 5.94 -19.82 -2.83
C LYS A 200 5.81 -21.17 -2.12
N THR A 201 6.82 -21.57 -1.35
CA THR A 201 6.80 -22.86 -0.63
C THR A 201 6.05 -22.76 0.68
N ALA A 202 6.41 -21.80 1.53
CA ALA A 202 5.87 -21.70 2.89
C ALA A 202 4.36 -21.40 2.91
N GLY A 203 3.88 -20.60 1.97
CA GLY A 203 2.47 -20.20 1.82
C GLY A 203 1.67 -21.03 0.83
N ALA A 204 2.19 -22.17 0.35
CA ALA A 204 1.52 -23.00 -0.66
C ALA A 204 0.11 -23.45 -0.24
N ASN A 205 -0.07 -23.75 1.05
CA ASN A 205 -1.33 -24.23 1.63
C ASN A 205 -2.20 -23.12 2.20
N GLY A 206 -1.80 -21.85 2.07
CA GLY A 206 -2.49 -20.70 2.66
C GLY A 206 -1.57 -19.80 3.47
N ILE A 207 -2.03 -18.56 3.66
CA ILE A 207 -1.30 -17.52 4.39
C ILE A 207 -2.25 -16.83 5.35
N ARG A 208 -1.79 -16.64 6.59
CA ARG A 208 -2.37 -15.77 7.60
C ARG A 208 -1.35 -14.73 8.01
N PHE A 209 -1.80 -13.49 8.21
CA PHE A 209 -0.99 -12.46 8.83
C PHE A 209 -1.73 -11.77 9.98
N GLU A 210 -0.98 -11.23 10.94
CA GLU A 210 -1.52 -10.32 11.96
C GLU A 210 -0.46 -9.33 12.46
N GLN A 211 -0.89 -8.15 12.89
CA GLN A 211 -0.05 -7.23 13.65
C GLN A 211 -0.04 -7.65 15.12
N GLY A 212 1.15 -7.85 15.70
CA GLY A 212 1.32 -8.09 17.13
C GLY A 212 1.56 -6.81 17.93
N THR A 213 1.83 -6.97 19.23
CA THR A 213 1.80 -5.86 20.19
C THR A 213 3.13 -5.57 20.87
N LYS A 214 3.98 -6.59 21.07
CA LYS A 214 5.22 -6.47 21.81
C LYS A 214 6.34 -7.24 21.13
N VAL A 215 7.47 -6.56 20.93
CA VAL A 215 8.70 -7.20 20.44
C VAL A 215 9.23 -8.14 21.53
N PRO A 216 9.41 -9.44 21.23
CA PRO A 216 10.03 -10.36 22.19
C PRO A 216 11.53 -10.04 22.32
N PRO A 217 12.17 -10.37 23.46
CA PRO A 217 13.61 -10.21 23.62
C PRO A 217 14.38 -10.96 22.52
N ALA A 218 15.42 -10.33 21.97
CA ALA A 218 16.35 -10.99 21.05
C ALA A 218 17.38 -11.84 21.83
N SER A 219 17.95 -12.87 21.20
CA SER A 219 18.88 -13.77 21.90
C SER A 219 20.26 -13.18 22.21
N ASP A 220 20.64 -12.05 21.59
CA ASP A 220 21.81 -11.26 21.96
C ASP A 220 21.56 -10.26 23.09
N GLY A 221 20.32 -10.18 23.59
CA GLY A 221 19.93 -9.24 24.63
C GLY A 221 19.86 -7.79 24.15
N ALA A 222 19.97 -7.51 22.85
CA ALA A 222 19.77 -6.17 22.32
C ALA A 222 18.27 -5.85 22.19
N ASP A 223 17.93 -4.58 22.44
CA ASP A 223 16.59 -4.07 22.21
C ASP A 223 16.41 -3.68 20.74
N TYR A 224 15.29 -4.13 20.15
CA TYR A 224 14.89 -3.84 18.80
C TYR A 224 13.45 -3.31 18.76
N PRO A 225 13.16 -2.26 17.96
CA PRO A 225 11.81 -1.72 17.80
C PRO A 225 10.91 -2.55 16.87
N PHE A 226 11.48 -3.37 15.98
CA PHE A 226 10.72 -4.16 15.01
C PHE A 226 10.99 -5.66 15.14
N TYR A 227 9.94 -6.45 14.91
CA TYR A 227 10.02 -7.91 14.92
C TYR A 227 9.13 -8.55 13.85
N TYR A 228 9.65 -9.61 13.25
CA TYR A 228 9.00 -10.44 12.25
C TYR A 228 9.00 -11.88 12.73
N ARG A 229 7.88 -12.58 12.59
CA ARG A 229 7.77 -14.02 12.84
C ARG A 229 7.06 -14.69 11.70
N TYR A 230 7.60 -15.82 11.27
CA TYR A 230 6.98 -16.69 10.28
C TYR A 230 7.01 -18.11 10.79
N GLU A 231 5.85 -18.72 10.94
CA GLU A 231 5.73 -20.07 11.46
C GLU A 231 4.66 -20.86 10.73
N LEU A 232 4.80 -22.18 10.75
CA LEU A 232 3.79 -23.09 10.21
C LEU A 232 2.80 -23.44 11.32
N GLN A 233 1.52 -23.21 11.07
CA GLN A 233 0.43 -23.41 12.04
C GLN A 233 -0.70 -24.22 11.40
N PRO A 234 -1.50 -24.97 12.17
CA PRO A 234 -2.72 -25.58 11.64
C PRO A 234 -3.64 -24.53 11.01
N ALA A 235 -4.24 -24.85 9.87
CA ALA A 235 -5.22 -23.96 9.22
C ALA A 235 -6.40 -23.63 10.14
N SER A 236 -6.77 -24.57 11.02
CA SER A 236 -7.83 -24.40 12.02
C SER A 236 -7.44 -23.52 13.21
N ALA A 237 -6.16 -23.19 13.38
CA ALA A 237 -5.77 -22.20 14.37
C ALA A 237 -6.40 -20.86 13.98
N GLY A 238 -6.80 -20.01 14.93
CA GLY A 238 -7.28 -18.65 14.63
C GLY A 238 -6.15 -17.62 14.53
N PHE A 239 -6.53 -16.34 14.57
CA PHE A 239 -5.62 -15.26 14.94
C PHE A 239 -5.17 -15.43 16.39
N LYS A 240 -3.91 -15.10 16.72
CA LYS A 240 -3.38 -15.26 18.09
C LYS A 240 -3.46 -13.98 18.90
N ARG A 241 -3.55 -12.81 18.26
CA ARG A 241 -3.47 -11.49 18.91
C ARG A 241 -4.78 -10.72 18.89
N TRP A 242 -5.73 -11.21 18.10
CA TRP A 242 -6.99 -10.56 17.82
C TRP A 242 -8.12 -11.53 18.03
N HIS A 243 -9.19 -11.06 18.67
CA HIS A 243 -10.45 -11.78 18.72
C HIS A 243 -11.50 -11.01 17.92
N ALA A 244 -12.41 -11.75 17.31
CA ALA A 244 -13.56 -11.17 16.64
C ALA A 244 -14.49 -10.52 17.68
N VAL A 245 -15.01 -9.34 17.33
CA VAL A 245 -16.01 -8.61 18.12
C VAL A 245 -17.39 -8.85 17.52
N ARG A 246 -17.52 -8.59 16.22
CA ARG A 246 -18.75 -8.81 15.45
C ARG A 246 -18.45 -8.99 13.97
N GLU A 247 -19.33 -9.69 13.26
CA GLU A 247 -19.32 -9.76 11.81
C GLU A 247 -19.76 -8.42 11.20
N LEU A 248 -18.99 -7.93 10.23
CA LEU A 248 -19.30 -6.72 9.45
C LEU A 248 -19.89 -7.09 8.09
N ALA A 249 -19.34 -8.11 7.46
CA ALA A 249 -19.89 -8.68 6.24
C ALA A 249 -19.50 -10.14 6.08
N SER A 250 -20.33 -10.91 5.39
CA SER A 250 -20.01 -12.27 4.96
C SER A 250 -20.61 -12.55 3.59
N PHE A 251 -19.96 -13.44 2.84
CA PHE A 251 -20.40 -13.87 1.52
C PHE A 251 -20.00 -15.32 1.30
N ASP A 252 -20.93 -16.11 0.76
CA ASP A 252 -20.63 -17.47 0.32
C ASP A 252 -19.92 -17.44 -1.05
N TRP A 253 -19.78 -18.60 -1.69
CA TRP A 253 -19.07 -18.76 -2.95
C TRP A 253 -19.56 -17.80 -4.04
N VAL A 254 -18.71 -16.84 -4.37
CA VAL A 254 -18.83 -15.92 -5.49
C VAL A 254 -17.88 -16.33 -6.59
N GLU A 255 -18.42 -16.58 -7.77
CA GLU A 255 -17.62 -16.88 -8.96
C GLU A 255 -16.91 -15.63 -9.47
N LEU A 256 -15.61 -15.78 -9.68
CA LEU A 256 -14.77 -14.77 -10.32
C LEU A 256 -14.60 -15.08 -11.82
N GLY A 257 -14.80 -16.33 -12.26
CA GLY A 257 -14.54 -16.74 -13.64
C GLY A 257 -13.04 -16.93 -13.91
N ALA A 258 -12.55 -16.50 -15.08
CA ALA A 258 -11.11 -16.44 -15.36
C ALA A 258 -10.45 -15.31 -14.55
N PHE A 259 -9.27 -15.52 -13.95
CA PHE A 259 -8.71 -14.59 -12.96
C PHE A 259 -7.31 -14.03 -13.33
N PRO A 260 -7.21 -13.24 -14.41
CA PRO A 260 -5.95 -12.69 -14.89
C PRO A 260 -5.39 -11.60 -13.96
N GLU A 261 -4.07 -11.46 -13.93
CA GLU A 261 -3.35 -10.65 -12.94
C GLU A 261 -3.65 -9.16 -13.00
N ASP A 262 -3.83 -8.63 -14.20
CA ASP A 262 -3.96 -7.20 -14.53
C ASP A 262 -5.27 -6.55 -14.06
N ARG A 263 -6.27 -7.35 -13.65
CA ARG A 263 -7.59 -6.84 -13.21
C ARG A 263 -8.19 -7.55 -12.00
N ARG A 264 -7.40 -8.31 -11.23
CA ARG A 264 -7.89 -9.12 -10.10
C ARG A 264 -8.70 -8.31 -9.08
N VAL A 265 -8.21 -7.14 -8.68
CA VAL A 265 -8.86 -6.29 -7.67
C VAL A 265 -10.25 -5.87 -8.14
N ALA A 266 -10.31 -5.28 -9.33
CA ALA A 266 -11.53 -4.80 -9.95
C ALA A 266 -12.56 -5.93 -10.19
N GLN A 267 -12.08 -7.12 -10.52
CA GLN A 267 -12.91 -8.29 -10.76
C GLN A 267 -13.53 -8.84 -9.48
N VAL A 268 -12.75 -8.96 -8.40
CA VAL A 268 -13.27 -9.30 -7.06
C VAL A 268 -14.30 -8.26 -6.64
N TRP A 269 -13.97 -6.98 -6.80
CA TRP A 269 -14.84 -5.88 -6.42
C TRP A 269 -16.22 -5.98 -7.08
N LEU A 270 -16.25 -6.11 -8.40
CA LEU A 270 -17.48 -6.16 -9.19
C LEU A 270 -18.30 -7.42 -8.89
N ALA A 271 -17.65 -8.57 -8.75
CA ALA A 271 -18.33 -9.83 -8.45
C ALA A 271 -19.06 -9.77 -7.10
N LEU A 272 -18.43 -9.17 -6.08
CA LEU A 272 -19.04 -8.99 -4.77
C LEU A 272 -20.11 -7.89 -4.75
N LYS A 273 -19.95 -6.79 -5.51
CA LYS A 273 -20.99 -5.75 -5.65
C LYS A 273 -22.26 -6.32 -6.32
N ARG A 274 -22.11 -7.17 -7.34
CA ARG A 274 -23.22 -7.92 -7.97
C ARG A 274 -23.79 -9.03 -7.09
N ASN A 275 -23.05 -9.52 -6.10
CA ASN A 275 -23.57 -10.52 -5.17
C ASN A 275 -24.49 -9.89 -4.12
N HIS A 276 -25.79 -9.89 -4.39
CA HIS A 276 -26.81 -9.37 -3.46
C HIS A 276 -27.13 -10.31 -2.27
N THR A 277 -26.53 -11.51 -2.22
CA THR A 277 -26.69 -12.44 -1.09
C THR A 277 -25.66 -12.24 0.02
N ALA A 278 -24.70 -11.33 -0.17
CA ALA A 278 -23.76 -10.97 0.88
C ALA A 278 -24.48 -10.34 2.07
N THR A 279 -24.20 -10.83 3.26
CA THR A 279 -24.71 -10.25 4.50
C THR A 279 -23.85 -9.06 4.88
N VAL A 280 -24.47 -7.98 5.34
CA VAL A 280 -23.81 -6.76 5.82
C VAL A 280 -24.40 -6.35 7.17
N ALA A 281 -23.54 -5.93 8.09
CA ALA A 281 -23.97 -5.42 9.38
C ALA A 281 -24.77 -4.12 9.20
N PRO A 282 -25.82 -3.89 10.02
CA PRO A 282 -26.65 -2.69 9.91
C PRO A 282 -25.92 -1.41 10.36
N ILE A 283 -24.89 -1.55 11.19
CA ILE A 283 -24.09 -0.44 11.71
C ILE A 283 -22.69 -0.54 11.10
N PRO A 284 -22.27 0.44 10.29
CA PRO A 284 -20.91 0.49 9.76
C PRO A 284 -19.84 0.48 10.84
N LEU A 285 -18.63 0.09 10.45
CA LEU A 285 -17.45 0.16 11.29
C LEU A 285 -17.09 1.63 11.57
N ARG A 286 -16.78 1.94 12.83
CA ARG A 286 -16.31 3.28 13.19
C ARG A 286 -14.93 3.52 12.58
N ALA A 287 -14.73 4.69 11.97
CA ALA A 287 -13.43 5.10 11.44
C ALA A 287 -12.31 4.92 12.49
N GLY A 288 -11.18 4.36 12.06
CA GLY A 288 -10.04 4.06 12.94
C GLY A 288 -10.14 2.75 13.72
N THR A 289 -11.21 1.98 13.53
CA THR A 289 -11.38 0.68 14.21
C THR A 289 -10.71 -0.43 13.39
N PRO A 290 -9.88 -1.29 14.01
CA PRO A 290 -9.31 -2.45 13.34
C PRO A 290 -10.35 -3.45 12.85
N PHE A 291 -10.07 -4.09 11.73
CA PHE A 291 -10.83 -5.23 11.24
C PHE A 291 -9.90 -6.33 10.72
N ALA A 292 -10.46 -7.52 10.54
CA ALA A 292 -9.81 -8.63 9.87
C ALA A 292 -10.61 -9.11 8.66
N VAL A 293 -9.90 -9.67 7.68
CA VAL A 293 -10.50 -10.27 6.48
C VAL A 293 -10.04 -11.71 6.35
N THR A 294 -10.98 -12.65 6.28
CA THR A 294 -10.68 -14.07 6.05
C THR A 294 -11.36 -14.53 4.78
N VAL A 295 -10.58 -15.03 3.82
CA VAL A 295 -11.08 -15.46 2.51
C VAL A 295 -10.63 -16.89 2.24
N THR A 296 -11.54 -17.70 1.72
CA THR A 296 -11.19 -18.96 1.07
C THR A 296 -11.26 -18.77 -0.45
N ILE A 297 -10.24 -19.23 -1.16
CA ILE A 297 -10.17 -19.20 -2.63
C ILE A 297 -10.21 -20.63 -3.18
N ARG A 298 -11.07 -20.84 -4.17
CA ARG A 298 -11.14 -22.07 -4.94
C ARG A 298 -10.58 -21.83 -6.33
N SER A 299 -9.61 -22.64 -6.75
CA SER A 299 -9.07 -22.60 -8.10
C SER A 299 -9.84 -23.53 -9.05
N PRO A 300 -9.76 -23.29 -10.37
CA PRO A 300 -10.17 -24.27 -11.37
C PRO A 300 -9.35 -25.57 -11.26
N HIS A 301 -9.95 -26.70 -11.66
CA HIS A 301 -9.24 -28.00 -11.77
C HIS A 301 -8.01 -27.98 -12.70
N THR A 302 -7.99 -27.05 -13.65
CA THR A 302 -6.89 -26.91 -14.63
C THR A 302 -5.66 -26.21 -14.07
N VAL A 303 -5.74 -25.67 -12.85
CA VAL A 303 -4.64 -24.94 -12.20
C VAL A 303 -3.96 -25.85 -11.19
N GLY A 304 -2.69 -26.18 -11.43
CA GLY A 304 -1.92 -27.10 -10.58
C GLY A 304 -1.61 -26.56 -9.16
N GLU A 305 -1.51 -25.24 -8.98
CA GLU A 305 -1.29 -24.62 -7.66
C GLU A 305 -2.07 -23.29 -7.52
N PRO A 306 -2.88 -23.09 -6.46
CA PRO A 306 -3.67 -21.88 -6.28
C PRO A 306 -2.83 -20.63 -6.04
N ARG A 307 -1.57 -20.79 -5.57
CA ARG A 307 -0.60 -19.72 -5.28
C ARG A 307 -1.21 -18.54 -4.48
N PRO A 308 -1.64 -18.77 -3.22
CA PRO A 308 -2.18 -17.71 -2.35
C PRO A 308 -1.21 -16.54 -2.16
N ASP A 309 0.10 -16.83 -2.12
CA ASP A 309 1.19 -15.84 -2.01
C ASP A 309 1.12 -14.73 -3.07
N LEU A 310 0.74 -15.08 -4.30
CA LEU A 310 0.64 -14.12 -5.41
C LEU A 310 -0.73 -13.45 -5.54
N LYS A 311 -1.73 -13.88 -4.77
CA LYS A 311 -3.13 -13.45 -4.92
C LYS A 311 -3.67 -12.70 -3.71
N MET A 312 -3.06 -12.86 -2.53
CA MET A 312 -3.56 -12.34 -1.27
C MET A 312 -3.94 -10.86 -1.33
N LYS A 313 -3.00 -9.96 -1.64
CA LYS A 313 -3.27 -8.52 -1.72
C LYS A 313 -4.38 -8.19 -2.69
N ASN A 314 -4.31 -8.66 -3.94
CA ASN A 314 -5.34 -8.31 -4.91
C ASN A 314 -6.75 -8.78 -4.50
N ILE A 315 -6.84 -9.90 -3.79
CA ILE A 315 -8.11 -10.41 -3.26
C ILE A 315 -8.57 -9.60 -2.06
N LEU A 316 -7.68 -9.33 -1.09
CA LEU A 316 -8.02 -8.54 0.08
C LEU A 316 -8.39 -7.10 -0.30
N ASP A 317 -7.60 -6.43 -1.14
CA ASP A 317 -7.89 -5.10 -1.67
C ASP A 317 -9.26 -5.07 -2.35
N GLY A 318 -9.57 -6.10 -3.16
CA GLY A 318 -10.85 -6.22 -3.85
C GLY A 318 -12.02 -6.43 -2.89
N VAL A 319 -11.87 -7.31 -1.89
CA VAL A 319 -12.87 -7.57 -0.85
C VAL A 319 -13.11 -6.30 -0.03
N ILE A 320 -12.06 -5.65 0.48
CA ILE A 320 -12.15 -4.42 1.28
C ILE A 320 -12.85 -3.33 0.45
N ALA A 321 -12.45 -3.15 -0.81
CA ALA A 321 -13.07 -2.17 -1.69
C ALA A 321 -14.56 -2.44 -1.96
N SER A 322 -15.01 -3.70 -1.99
CA SER A 322 -16.43 -4.02 -2.17
C SER A 322 -17.32 -3.52 -1.03
N PHE A 323 -16.75 -3.36 0.16
CA PHE A 323 -17.45 -2.91 1.36
C PHE A 323 -17.09 -1.48 1.75
N GLN A 324 -16.55 -0.71 0.79
CA GLN A 324 -16.38 0.74 0.86
C GLN A 324 -17.15 1.42 -0.28
N ALA A 325 -17.34 2.74 -0.15
CA ALA A 325 -17.88 3.59 -1.21
C ALA A 325 -16.94 4.75 -1.53
N HIS A 326 -16.96 5.13 -2.81
CA HIS A 326 -16.24 6.24 -3.40
C HIS A 326 -17.07 7.53 -3.28
N THR A 327 -16.51 8.62 -2.74
CA THR A 327 -17.26 9.87 -2.54
C THR A 327 -16.85 11.02 -3.46
N ASP A 328 -15.69 10.96 -4.12
CA ASP A 328 -15.26 11.97 -5.09
C ASP A 328 -16.03 11.84 -6.42
N THR A 329 -17.15 12.55 -6.51
CA THR A 329 -17.99 12.56 -7.70
C THR A 329 -17.31 13.20 -8.92
N ALA A 330 -16.23 13.99 -8.74
CA ALA A 330 -15.56 14.67 -9.85
C ALA A 330 -14.81 13.68 -10.75
N VAL A 331 -14.23 12.62 -10.16
CA VAL A 331 -13.48 11.59 -10.91
C VAL A 331 -14.31 10.35 -11.25
N LEU A 332 -15.51 10.21 -10.66
CA LEU A 332 -16.34 9.01 -10.75
C LEU A 332 -16.61 8.55 -12.19
N ALA A 333 -16.95 9.49 -13.09
CA ALA A 333 -17.26 9.18 -14.48
C ALA A 333 -16.03 8.66 -15.25
N ASP A 334 -14.86 9.27 -15.05
CA ASP A 334 -13.59 8.84 -15.68
C ASP A 334 -13.16 7.46 -15.16
N VAL A 335 -13.16 7.30 -13.84
CA VAL A 335 -12.87 6.01 -13.19
C VAL A 335 -13.79 4.90 -13.70
N ALA A 336 -15.09 5.16 -13.77
CA ALA A 336 -16.05 4.17 -14.23
C ALA A 336 -15.86 3.80 -15.71
N ALA A 337 -15.55 4.79 -16.56
CA ALA A 337 -15.24 4.56 -17.98
C ALA A 337 -13.98 3.70 -18.15
N ARG A 338 -12.93 3.96 -17.37
CA ARG A 338 -11.69 3.16 -17.35
C ARG A 338 -11.95 1.72 -16.93
N LEU A 339 -12.63 1.52 -15.80
CA LEU A 339 -12.97 0.18 -15.32
C LEU A 339 -13.83 -0.60 -16.31
N ALA A 340 -14.73 0.06 -17.04
CA ALA A 340 -15.55 -0.57 -18.09
C ALA A 340 -14.71 -1.11 -19.27
N THR A 341 -13.47 -0.64 -19.46
CA THR A 341 -12.55 -1.20 -20.47
C THR A 341 -11.97 -2.55 -20.05
N ALA A 342 -11.90 -2.80 -18.73
CA ALA A 342 -11.27 -3.99 -18.17
C ALA A 342 -12.29 -5.03 -17.65
N LEU A 343 -13.50 -4.59 -17.31
CA LEU A 343 -14.55 -5.39 -16.69
C LEU A 343 -15.76 -5.61 -17.62
N PRO A 344 -16.48 -6.74 -17.48
CA PRO A 344 -17.71 -7.01 -18.23
C PRO A 344 -18.92 -6.28 -17.59
N ALA A 345 -18.86 -4.96 -17.50
CA ALA A 345 -19.92 -4.09 -16.99
C ALA A 345 -19.89 -2.70 -17.66
N PRO A 346 -21.05 -2.12 -17.98
CA PRO A 346 -21.12 -0.73 -18.46
C PRO A 346 -20.67 0.25 -17.38
N SER A 347 -20.12 1.40 -17.80
CA SER A 347 -19.63 2.45 -16.90
C SER A 347 -20.73 3.00 -15.98
N THR A 348 -22.00 3.01 -16.42
CA THR A 348 -23.13 3.44 -15.58
C THR A 348 -23.37 2.52 -14.38
N GLU A 349 -23.28 1.21 -14.58
CA GLU A 349 -23.37 0.21 -13.50
C GLU A 349 -22.18 0.34 -12.55
N ILE A 350 -20.97 0.51 -13.11
CA ILE A 350 -19.75 0.67 -12.31
C ILE A 350 -19.82 1.93 -11.45
N ALA A 351 -20.23 3.07 -12.03
CA ALA A 351 -20.38 4.32 -11.30
C ALA A 351 -21.39 4.17 -10.15
N HIS A 352 -22.54 3.52 -10.41
CA HIS A 352 -23.54 3.23 -9.39
C HIS A 352 -22.96 2.44 -8.23
N TYR A 353 -22.26 1.32 -8.49
CA TYR A 353 -21.67 0.50 -7.44
C TYR A 353 -20.51 1.15 -6.69
N LEU A 354 -19.73 2.01 -7.36
CA LEU A 354 -18.66 2.77 -6.72
C LEU A 354 -19.21 3.74 -5.68
N SER A 355 -20.30 4.44 -6.00
CA SER A 355 -20.95 5.40 -5.10
C SER A 355 -21.95 4.78 -4.13
N ASP A 356 -22.25 3.48 -4.24
CA ASP A 356 -23.25 2.82 -3.41
C ASP A 356 -22.77 2.64 -1.96
N GLU A 357 -23.33 3.45 -1.07
CA GLU A 357 -23.06 3.45 0.37
C GLU A 357 -23.85 2.38 1.15
N GLN A 358 -24.89 1.76 0.57
CA GLN A 358 -25.78 0.85 1.31
C GLN A 358 -25.04 -0.36 1.89
N ARG A 359 -23.95 -0.78 1.22
CA ARG A 359 -23.11 -1.89 1.63
C ARG A 359 -21.72 -1.45 2.11
N ALA A 360 -21.50 -0.15 2.31
CA ALA A 360 -20.22 0.40 2.71
C ALA A 360 -19.96 0.23 4.22
N VAL A 361 -19.96 -1.01 4.71
CA VAL A 361 -19.77 -1.30 6.15
C VAL A 361 -18.37 -0.93 6.66
N LEU A 362 -17.38 -0.74 5.79
CA LEU A 362 -16.07 -0.20 6.12
C LEU A 362 -15.97 1.31 5.90
N GLY A 363 -17.11 1.97 5.64
CA GLY A 363 -17.23 3.40 5.44
C GLY A 363 -16.88 3.86 4.03
N THR A 364 -16.71 5.16 3.90
CA THR A 364 -16.48 5.86 2.62
C THR A 364 -15.05 6.36 2.52
N VAL A 365 -14.51 6.41 1.30
CA VAL A 365 -13.21 7.02 1.01
C VAL A 365 -13.34 8.01 -0.17
N PRO A 366 -12.59 9.13 -0.17
CA PRO A 366 -12.65 10.10 -1.27
C PRO A 366 -12.45 9.45 -2.63
N GLN A 367 -11.32 8.76 -2.81
CA GLN A 367 -10.98 8.08 -4.06
C GLN A 367 -10.67 6.61 -3.80
N LEU A 368 -11.71 5.77 -3.81
CA LEU A 368 -11.56 4.31 -3.72
C LEU A 368 -10.76 3.76 -4.90
N VAL A 369 -10.89 4.43 -6.05
CA VAL A 369 -10.13 4.16 -7.27
C VAL A 369 -9.70 5.50 -7.83
N ARG A 370 -8.39 5.66 -8.08
CA ARG A 370 -7.84 6.86 -8.71
C ARG A 370 -7.90 6.72 -10.23
N PRO A 371 -8.15 7.80 -10.99
CA PRO A 371 -8.20 7.81 -12.47
C PRO A 371 -6.80 7.68 -13.11
N HIS A 372 -5.98 6.78 -12.59
CA HIS A 372 -4.62 6.52 -13.06
C HIS A 372 -4.56 5.11 -13.67
N ARG A 373 -4.04 5.00 -14.91
CA ARG A 373 -3.97 3.78 -15.74
C ARG A 373 -5.32 3.32 -16.35
N PRO A 374 -5.33 2.39 -17.33
CA PRO A 374 -6.55 1.93 -18.01
C PRO A 374 -7.58 1.22 -17.13
N ALA A 375 -7.18 0.63 -15.99
CA ALA A 375 -8.09 -0.05 -15.05
C ALA A 375 -8.23 0.68 -13.70
N GLY A 376 -7.81 1.96 -13.64
CA GLY A 376 -7.72 2.70 -12.38
C GLY A 376 -6.64 2.16 -11.44
N THR A 377 -6.35 2.91 -10.38
CA THR A 377 -5.48 2.46 -9.28
C THR A 377 -6.33 2.35 -8.02
N TRP A 378 -6.52 1.14 -7.54
CA TRP A 378 -7.31 0.86 -6.34
C TRP A 378 -6.57 1.36 -5.10
N ASN A 379 -7.31 2.00 -4.21
CA ASN A 379 -6.79 2.59 -2.97
C ASN A 379 -7.82 2.38 -1.84
N PRO A 380 -8.11 1.12 -1.46
CA PRO A 380 -8.98 0.82 -0.33
C PRO A 380 -8.39 1.38 0.98
N GLY A 381 -9.22 1.52 2.00
CA GLY A 381 -8.80 1.87 3.37
C GLY A 381 -8.24 0.67 4.14
N ASP A 382 -7.33 -0.08 3.54
CA ASP A 382 -6.77 -1.36 4.02
C ASP A 382 -5.76 -1.23 5.17
N HIS A 383 -5.23 -0.03 5.44
CA HIS A 383 -4.37 0.24 6.61
C HIS A 383 -4.97 -0.12 7.99
N TRP A 384 -6.30 -0.26 8.11
CA TRP A 384 -6.97 -0.76 9.33
C TRP A 384 -7.23 -2.29 9.33
N CYS A 385 -6.86 -2.99 8.26
CA CYS A 385 -6.83 -4.44 8.19
C CYS A 385 -5.60 -4.97 8.94
N LEU A 386 -5.73 -5.20 10.24
CA LEU A 386 -4.59 -5.59 11.09
C LEU A 386 -4.39 -7.11 11.16
N ALA A 387 -5.31 -7.89 10.58
CA ALA A 387 -5.15 -9.32 10.42
C ALA A 387 -5.87 -9.80 9.15
N GLY A 388 -5.28 -10.78 8.48
CA GLY A 388 -5.81 -11.27 7.21
C GLY A 388 -5.49 -12.73 6.98
N GLU A 389 -6.35 -13.41 6.22
CA GLU A 389 -6.18 -14.80 5.88
C GLU A 389 -6.67 -15.11 4.47
N LEU A 390 -5.87 -15.88 3.72
CA LEU A 390 -6.25 -16.47 2.44
C LEU A 390 -5.94 -17.97 2.46
N LEU A 391 -6.99 -18.79 2.45
CA LEU A 391 -6.90 -20.24 2.43
C LEU A 391 -7.33 -20.80 1.06
N PRO A 392 -6.59 -21.77 0.49
CA PRO A 392 -7.09 -22.52 -0.65
C PRO A 392 -8.20 -23.49 -0.23
N ALA A 393 -9.16 -23.72 -1.12
CA ALA A 393 -10.11 -24.82 -1.07
C ALA A 393 -9.89 -25.76 -2.25
N GLU A 394 -10.35 -27.00 -2.07
CA GLU A 394 -10.33 -28.01 -3.13
C GLU A 394 -11.05 -27.48 -4.39
N PRO A 395 -10.45 -27.66 -5.58
CA PRO A 395 -11.11 -27.37 -6.85
C PRO A 395 -12.41 -28.15 -6.97
N VAL A 396 -13.47 -27.47 -7.45
CA VAL A 396 -14.78 -28.09 -7.70
C VAL A 396 -15.23 -27.87 -9.14
N ASP A 397 -14.87 -26.72 -9.74
CA ASP A 397 -15.36 -26.32 -11.05
C ASP A 397 -14.22 -25.77 -11.94
N LYS A 398 -14.58 -25.16 -13.07
CA LYS A 398 -13.71 -24.57 -14.09
C LYS A 398 -13.36 -23.10 -13.82
N CYS A 399 -13.97 -22.49 -12.82
CA CYS A 399 -13.83 -21.07 -12.51
C CYS A 399 -13.14 -20.84 -11.17
N TRP A 400 -12.46 -19.69 -11.04
CA TRP A 400 -12.06 -19.19 -9.74
C TRP A 400 -13.30 -18.76 -8.97
N ALA A 401 -13.31 -19.01 -7.66
CA ALA A 401 -14.35 -18.53 -6.77
C ALA A 401 -13.76 -18.18 -5.39
N ILE A 402 -14.43 -17.29 -4.67
CA ILE A 402 -14.06 -16.90 -3.31
C ILE A 402 -15.28 -16.94 -2.40
N ARG A 403 -15.05 -17.21 -1.12
CA ARG A 403 -16.01 -16.95 -0.03
C ARG A 403 -15.26 -16.34 1.13
N GLY A 404 -15.93 -15.64 2.03
CA GLY A 404 -15.23 -15.01 3.12
C GLY A 404 -16.09 -14.13 4.00
N GLN A 405 -15.40 -13.47 4.91
CA GLN A 405 -16.01 -12.57 5.89
C GLN A 405 -15.04 -11.46 6.28
N ILE A 406 -15.63 -10.38 6.78
CA ILE A 406 -14.97 -9.24 7.39
C ILE A 406 -15.50 -9.11 8.80
N VAL A 407 -14.60 -9.03 9.78
CA VAL A 407 -14.98 -8.95 11.18
C VAL A 407 -14.30 -7.76 11.84
N GLU A 408 -15.03 -7.05 12.69
CA GLU A 408 -14.43 -6.10 13.63
C GLU A 408 -13.58 -6.90 14.62
N ILE A 409 -12.37 -6.42 14.92
CA ILE A 409 -11.46 -7.10 15.84
C ILE A 409 -11.00 -6.19 16.96
N SER A 410 -10.73 -6.79 18.12
CA SER A 410 -10.04 -6.14 19.22
C SER A 410 -8.92 -7.01 19.75
N ARG A 411 -7.95 -6.36 20.39
CA ARG A 411 -6.86 -7.05 21.07
C ARG A 411 -7.42 -7.74 22.31
N GLU A 412 -6.93 -8.94 22.59
CA GLU A 412 -7.08 -9.50 23.92
C GLU A 412 -6.42 -8.55 24.93
N VAL A 413 -7.21 -8.00 25.84
CA VAL A 413 -6.67 -7.31 27.01
C VAL A 413 -6.10 -8.41 27.89
N GLY A 414 -4.79 -8.65 27.78
CA GLY A 414 -4.10 -9.52 28.73
C GLY A 414 -4.43 -9.04 30.14
N SER A 415 -5.03 -9.93 30.94
CA SER A 415 -5.18 -9.74 32.38
C SER A 415 -3.83 -9.31 32.93
N ARG A 416 -3.83 -8.15 33.59
CA ARG A 416 -2.66 -7.49 34.19
C ARG A 416 -1.81 -8.43 35.02
#